data_AF-A0A833Y7G7-F1
#
_entry.id   AF-A0A833Y7G7-F1
#
_cell.length_a   1.000
_cell.length_b   1.000
_cell.length_c   1.000
_cell.angle_alpha   90.00
_cell.angle_beta   90.00
_cell.angle_gamma   90.00
#
_symmetry.space_group_name_H-M   'P 1'
#
loop_
_entity.id
_entity.type
_entity.pdbx_description
1 polymer ?
#
loop_
_entity_poly.entity_id
_entity_poly.type
_entity_poly.pdbx_seq_one_letter_code
_entity_poly.pdbx_strand_id
1 'polypeptide(L)'
;MAGWAPDDSNLNTTCPFCACPFVPLLSVQTLDFRPSVPSPKPAPAGACGSKDAPDPGGPGPVLSDRRLCLALDEPQLCNGHMGGASRRVEGGAWAYLSPLVLRKELESLVENEGSEVLALPELPAAHPIIFWNLLWYFQRLRLPSILPCLVLASCDGPSTSQAPSPWLMPDPASVQVRLLWDVLTPDPNSCPPLYVLWRVHSQIPQRVAWPGPVPASLSLDLLESVLRYVGLNEVHKAIGLLLETLGPPPTGLHLQRGIYREILFLTMAAMGKDHVDIASFDKRYKSAFNKLASSMGKEELRQRRAQMPTPKAIDCRKCFGAPLEC
;
A
#
# COMPACT_ATOMS: atom_id res chain seq x y z
N MET A 1 10.46 -5.72 6.35
CA MET A 1 11.22 -6.98 6.40
C MET A 1 12.59 -6.72 7.03
N ALA A 2 12.64 -6.51 8.35
CA ALA A 2 13.94 -6.46 9.03
C ALA A 2 14.45 -7.91 9.16
N GLY A 3 15.68 -8.19 8.71
CA GLY A 3 16.29 -9.51 8.81
C GLY A 3 16.21 -10.40 7.57
N TRP A 4 15.62 -9.94 6.47
CA TRP A 4 15.65 -10.67 5.18
C TRP A 4 17.01 -10.57 4.51
N ALA A 5 17.62 -11.71 4.21
CA ALA A 5 18.68 -11.80 3.22
C ALA A 5 18.08 -11.97 1.81
N PRO A 6 18.73 -11.46 0.76
CA PRO A 6 18.30 -11.68 -0.62
C PRO A 6 18.29 -13.18 -1.00
N ASP A 7 19.08 -13.98 -0.27
CA ASP A 7 19.24 -15.43 -0.46
C ASP A 7 18.21 -16.25 0.33
N ASP A 8 17.45 -15.63 1.24
CA ASP A 8 16.42 -16.33 2.01
C ASP A 8 15.24 -16.66 1.10
N SER A 9 14.83 -17.92 1.09
CA SER A 9 13.57 -18.31 0.44
C SER A 9 12.39 -17.75 1.25
N ASN A 10 11.30 -17.37 0.55
CA ASN A 10 10.12 -16.82 1.23
C ASN A 10 9.49 -17.83 2.23
N LEU A 11 9.80 -19.12 2.09
CA LEU A 11 9.34 -20.21 2.97
C LEU A 11 10.12 -20.32 4.29
N ASN A 12 11.32 -19.71 4.38
CA ASN A 12 12.20 -19.81 5.55
C ASN A 12 12.30 -18.51 6.35
N THR A 13 11.49 -17.52 6.01
CA THR A 13 11.47 -16.26 6.72
C THR A 13 10.82 -16.38 8.09
N THR A 14 11.47 -15.80 9.09
CA THR A 14 10.91 -15.65 10.44
C THR A 14 10.88 -14.19 10.86
N CYS A 15 9.90 -13.85 11.70
CA CYS A 15 9.83 -12.55 12.34
C CYS A 15 11.01 -12.40 13.33
N PRO A 16 11.85 -11.35 13.23
CA PRO A 16 13.02 -11.19 14.11
C PRO A 16 12.66 -10.94 15.59
N PHE A 17 11.38 -10.68 15.88
CA PHE A 17 10.88 -10.41 17.23
C PHE A 17 10.29 -11.65 17.90
N CYS A 18 9.52 -12.47 17.19
CA CYS A 18 8.79 -13.62 17.76
C CYS A 18 9.16 -14.96 17.14
N ALA A 19 10.10 -15.00 16.18
CA ALA A 19 10.53 -16.19 15.44
C ALA A 19 9.43 -16.94 14.66
N CYS A 20 8.18 -16.46 14.69
CA CYS A 20 7.11 -17.06 13.90
C CYS A 20 7.46 -16.98 12.40
N PRO A 21 7.25 -18.09 11.65
CA PRO A 21 7.32 -18.05 10.20
C PRO A 21 6.39 -16.98 9.66
N PHE A 22 6.85 -16.25 8.65
CA PHE A 22 6.07 -15.22 8.00
C PHE A 22 6.41 -15.15 6.52
N VAL A 23 5.38 -15.15 5.68
CA VAL A 23 5.53 -14.90 4.24
C VAL A 23 5.09 -13.45 4.00
N PRO A 24 5.98 -12.55 3.54
CA PRO A 24 5.56 -11.24 3.10
C PRO A 24 4.64 -11.38 1.90
N LEU A 25 3.68 -10.47 1.84
CA LEU A 25 2.66 -10.48 0.81
C LEU A 25 2.68 -9.13 0.09
N LEU A 26 2.51 -9.16 -1.21
CA LEU A 26 2.12 -8.02 -2.02
C LEU A 26 0.59 -7.96 -2.01
N SER A 27 0.03 -6.90 -1.43
CA SER A 27 -1.39 -6.61 -1.62
C SER A 27 -1.56 -5.79 -2.90
N VAL A 28 -2.51 -6.19 -3.74
CA VAL A 28 -2.80 -5.50 -5.00
C VAL A 28 -4.22 -5.00 -4.98
N GLN A 29 -4.39 -3.77 -5.47
CA GLN A 29 -5.68 -3.20 -5.82
C GLN A 29 -5.67 -2.83 -7.30
N THR A 30 -6.65 -3.35 -8.04
CA THR A 30 -6.88 -2.99 -9.44
C THR A 30 -8.10 -2.09 -9.56
N LEU A 31 -7.93 -0.97 -10.24
CA LEU A 31 -8.98 -0.02 -10.57
C LEU A 31 -9.08 0.06 -12.07
N ASP A 32 -10.25 -0.27 -12.62
CA ASP A 32 -10.56 -0.11 -14.04
C ASP A 32 -11.38 1.18 -14.22
N PHE A 33 -10.86 2.08 -15.05
CA PHE A 33 -11.44 3.38 -15.38
C PHE A 33 -12.10 3.37 -16.76
N ARG A 34 -12.09 2.24 -17.48
CA ARG A 34 -12.83 2.13 -18.75
C ARG A 34 -14.32 2.31 -18.47
N PRO A 35 -15.04 3.04 -19.35
CA PRO A 35 -16.48 3.17 -19.21
C PRO A 35 -17.12 1.78 -19.26
N SER A 36 -17.92 1.44 -18.24
CA SER A 36 -18.65 0.18 -18.21
C SER A 36 -19.55 0.11 -19.44
N VAL A 37 -19.22 -0.75 -20.40
CA VAL A 37 -20.17 -1.10 -21.45
C VAL A 37 -21.33 -1.82 -20.77
N PRO A 38 -22.57 -1.31 -20.82
CA PRO A 38 -23.70 -2.06 -20.28
C PRO A 38 -23.77 -3.38 -21.04
N SER A 39 -23.73 -4.52 -20.32
CA SER A 39 -24.09 -5.81 -20.91
C SER A 39 -25.40 -5.65 -21.68
N PRO A 40 -25.55 -6.26 -22.87
CA PRO A 40 -26.75 -6.08 -23.67
C PRO A 40 -27.96 -6.56 -22.85
N LYS A 41 -28.70 -5.61 -22.28
CA LYS A 41 -30.03 -5.89 -21.75
C LYS A 41 -30.92 -6.27 -22.94
N PRO A 42 -31.77 -7.30 -22.81
CA PRO A 42 -32.82 -7.54 -23.80
C PRO A 42 -33.66 -6.26 -23.92
N ALA A 43 -33.90 -5.82 -25.15
CA ALA A 43 -34.55 -4.56 -25.47
C ALA A 43 -35.88 -4.38 -24.72
N PRO A 44 -36.13 -3.22 -24.09
CA PRO A 44 -37.47 -2.91 -23.61
C PRO A 44 -38.31 -2.37 -24.76
N ALA A 45 -39.51 -2.95 -24.92
CA ALA A 45 -40.58 -2.37 -25.71
C ALA A 45 -40.93 -0.97 -25.18
N GLY A 46 -41.11 -0.02 -26.09
CA GLY A 46 -40.98 1.41 -25.83
C GLY A 46 -42.08 2.07 -25.00
N ALA A 47 -41.79 3.31 -24.61
CA ALA A 47 -42.76 4.39 -24.46
C ALA A 47 -42.04 5.74 -24.52
N CYS A 48 -42.60 6.63 -25.32
CA CYS A 48 -42.21 8.02 -25.57
C CYS A 48 -42.49 8.93 -24.36
N GLY A 49 -41.66 9.95 -24.13
CA GLY A 49 -41.99 11.07 -23.24
C GLY A 49 -40.86 12.08 -23.06
N SER A 50 -40.95 13.21 -23.76
CA SER A 50 -40.06 14.39 -23.70
C SER A 50 -40.27 15.24 -22.44
N LYS A 51 -39.19 15.85 -21.91
CA LYS A 51 -39.09 17.31 -21.69
C LYS A 51 -37.73 17.75 -21.10
N ASP A 52 -37.14 18.73 -21.78
CA ASP A 52 -36.01 19.57 -21.34
C ASP A 52 -36.41 20.58 -20.26
N ALA A 53 -35.47 20.93 -19.37
CA ALA A 53 -35.21 22.29 -18.90
C ALA A 53 -33.89 22.36 -18.07
N PRO A 54 -33.01 23.35 -18.28
CA PRO A 54 -31.87 23.65 -17.42
C PRO A 54 -32.17 24.82 -16.47
N ASP A 55 -31.53 24.88 -15.29
CA ASP A 55 -31.46 26.13 -14.52
C ASP A 55 -30.13 26.26 -13.73
N PRO A 56 -29.70 27.50 -13.40
CA PRO A 56 -28.30 27.90 -13.20
C PRO A 56 -27.99 28.40 -11.77
N GLY A 57 -26.70 28.53 -11.42
CA GLY A 57 -26.25 29.54 -10.44
C GLY A 57 -25.21 29.15 -9.37
N GLY A 58 -23.93 29.47 -9.66
CA GLY A 58 -22.89 30.01 -8.76
C GLY A 58 -22.33 29.16 -7.58
N PRO A 59 -21.24 29.60 -6.90
CA PRO A 59 -20.36 30.75 -7.11
C PRO A 59 -18.87 30.40 -7.36
N GLY A 60 -18.11 31.42 -7.79
CA GLY A 60 -16.65 31.38 -8.02
C GLY A 60 -15.78 31.29 -6.75
N PRO A 61 -14.47 31.54 -6.88
CA PRO A 61 -13.42 30.76 -6.21
C PRO A 61 -13.20 31.20 -4.76
N VAL A 62 -13.27 30.24 -3.83
CA VAL A 62 -12.80 30.41 -2.46
C VAL A 62 -11.43 29.74 -2.32
N LEU A 63 -10.45 30.57 -1.97
CA LEU A 63 -9.09 30.17 -1.65
C LEU A 63 -9.05 29.28 -0.39
N SER A 64 -8.05 28.39 -0.39
CA SER A 64 -7.50 27.64 0.75
C SER A 64 -8.16 26.31 1.09
N ASP A 65 -7.89 25.30 0.26
CA ASP A 65 -8.03 23.90 0.64
C ASP A 65 -6.67 23.20 0.67
N ARG A 66 -5.87 23.52 1.70
CA ARG A 66 -4.59 22.84 2.01
C ARG A 66 -4.78 21.35 2.37
N ARG A 67 -6.02 20.86 2.47
CA ARG A 67 -6.34 19.45 2.75
C ARG A 67 -6.30 18.56 1.51
N LEU A 68 -6.41 19.14 0.31
CA LEU A 68 -6.32 18.42 -0.97
C LEU A 68 -4.88 18.08 -1.39
N CYS A 69 -3.86 18.71 -0.79
CA CYS A 69 -2.45 18.39 -1.06
C CYS A 69 -2.00 17.00 -0.55
N LEU A 70 -2.82 16.32 0.28
CA LEU A 70 -2.53 14.97 0.77
C LEU A 70 -2.90 13.86 -0.23
N ALA A 71 -3.44 14.21 -1.40
CA ALA A 71 -3.85 13.31 -2.46
C ALA A 71 -2.84 13.21 -3.62
N LEU A 72 -1.59 13.67 -3.45
CA LEU A 72 -0.55 13.54 -4.46
C LEU A 72 -0.10 12.07 -4.61
N ASP A 73 -0.88 11.32 -5.40
CA ASP A 73 -0.45 10.49 -6.54
C ASP A 73 -1.74 9.86 -7.15
N GLU A 74 -2.69 10.71 -7.51
CA GLU A 74 -3.54 10.46 -8.67
C GLU A 74 -2.71 10.91 -9.88
N PRO A 75 -2.54 10.10 -10.95
CA PRO A 75 -2.05 10.65 -12.20
C PRO A 75 -3.01 11.79 -12.55
N GLN A 76 -2.52 13.02 -12.57
CA GLN A 76 -3.29 14.15 -13.05
C GLN A 76 -3.72 13.81 -14.48
N LEU A 77 -4.96 13.40 -14.65
CA LEU A 77 -5.64 13.32 -15.94
C LEU A 77 -5.77 14.77 -16.42
N CYS A 78 -4.71 15.26 -17.04
CA CYS A 78 -4.73 16.53 -17.74
C CYS A 78 -5.79 16.45 -18.85
N ASN A 79 -6.72 17.42 -18.84
CA ASN A 79 -7.74 17.70 -19.86
C ASN A 79 -9.01 16.84 -19.85
N GLY A 80 -9.99 17.25 -19.05
CA GLY A 80 -11.41 17.19 -19.44
C GLY A 80 -12.15 15.85 -19.32
N HIS A 81 -11.57 14.81 -18.73
CA HIS A 81 -12.31 13.58 -18.43
C HIS A 81 -13.18 13.78 -17.18
N MET A 82 -14.49 13.96 -17.38
CA MET A 82 -15.50 13.85 -16.32
C MET A 82 -15.36 12.47 -15.67
N GLY A 83 -15.04 12.45 -14.38
CA GLY A 83 -14.82 11.23 -13.61
C GLY A 83 -16.00 10.26 -13.69
N GLY A 84 -15.84 9.22 -14.50
CA GLY A 84 -16.69 8.04 -14.44
C GLY A 84 -16.41 7.27 -13.16
N ALA A 85 -17.43 6.61 -12.61
CA ALA A 85 -17.27 5.70 -11.47
C ALA A 85 -16.31 4.57 -11.85
N SER A 86 -15.12 4.53 -11.25
CA SER A 86 -14.18 3.41 -11.41
C SER A 86 -14.81 2.13 -10.89
N ARG A 87 -14.69 1.05 -11.67
CA ARG A 87 -15.04 -0.29 -11.19
C ARG A 87 -13.82 -0.84 -10.45
N ARG A 88 -13.96 -1.09 -9.15
CA ARG A 88 -13.01 -1.94 -8.43
C ARG A 88 -13.16 -3.35 -8.98
N VAL A 89 -12.15 -3.83 -9.71
CA VAL A 89 -12.25 -5.12 -10.39
C VAL A 89 -11.88 -6.25 -9.44
N GLU A 90 -10.74 -6.15 -8.74
CA GLU A 90 -10.30 -7.18 -7.80
C GLU A 90 -9.28 -6.65 -6.79
N GLY A 91 -9.20 -7.31 -5.63
CA GLY A 91 -8.16 -7.06 -4.64
C GLY A 91 -7.70 -8.39 -4.06
N GLY A 92 -6.39 -8.58 -3.98
CA GLY A 92 -5.81 -9.83 -3.50
C GLY A 92 -4.48 -9.61 -2.78
N ALA A 93 -3.96 -10.68 -2.18
CA ALA A 93 -2.65 -10.70 -1.56
C ALA A 93 -1.89 -11.95 -2.04
N TRP A 94 -0.69 -11.74 -2.60
CA TRP A 94 0.15 -12.80 -3.13
C TRP A 94 1.50 -12.82 -2.44
N ALA A 95 2.13 -13.99 -2.35
CA ALA A 95 3.48 -14.12 -1.79
C ALA A 95 4.45 -13.17 -2.51
N TYR A 96 5.14 -12.33 -1.74
CA TYR A 96 6.29 -11.59 -2.26
C TYR A 96 7.46 -12.55 -2.45
N LEU A 97 8.15 -12.42 -3.58
CA LEU A 97 9.35 -13.17 -3.91
C LEU A 97 10.58 -12.25 -3.85
N SER A 98 11.64 -12.71 -3.18
CA SER A 98 12.96 -12.08 -3.31
C SER A 98 13.44 -12.10 -4.77
N PRO A 99 14.33 -11.18 -5.19
CA PRO A 99 14.76 -11.11 -6.60
C PRO A 99 15.35 -12.42 -7.13
N LEU A 100 16.08 -13.15 -6.28
CA LEU A 100 16.69 -14.43 -6.64
C LEU A 100 15.65 -15.54 -6.80
N VAL A 101 14.68 -15.61 -5.90
CA VAL A 101 13.57 -16.57 -6.01
C VAL A 101 12.74 -16.25 -7.26
N LEU A 102 12.37 -14.99 -7.46
CA LEU A 102 11.61 -14.59 -8.66
C LEU A 102 12.36 -14.95 -9.95
N ARG A 103 13.67 -14.71 -10.00
CA ARG A 103 14.48 -15.09 -11.17
C ARG A 103 14.41 -16.59 -11.43
N LYS A 104 14.60 -17.42 -10.41
CA LYS A 104 14.55 -18.88 -10.55
C LYS A 104 13.17 -19.37 -11.01
N GLU A 105 12.10 -18.86 -10.40
CA GLU A 105 10.72 -19.22 -10.77
C GLU A 105 10.41 -18.78 -12.22
N LEU A 106 10.91 -17.62 -12.64
CA LEU A 106 10.77 -17.13 -14.01
C LEU A 106 11.55 -17.97 -15.02
N GLU A 107 12.80 -18.32 -14.73
CA GLU A 107 13.63 -19.20 -15.57
C GLU A 107 12.94 -20.56 -15.75
N SER A 108 12.44 -21.15 -14.65
CA SER A 108 11.68 -22.39 -14.68
C SER A 108 10.39 -22.27 -15.50
N LEU A 109 9.65 -21.16 -15.39
CA LEU A 109 8.44 -20.94 -16.19
C LEU A 109 8.78 -20.92 -17.70
N VAL A 110 9.81 -20.19 -18.08
CA VAL A 110 10.24 -20.07 -19.49
C VAL A 110 10.79 -21.38 -20.03
N GLU A 111 11.52 -22.16 -19.22
CA GLU A 111 12.04 -23.48 -19.60
C GLU A 111 10.92 -24.49 -19.88
N ASN A 112 9.83 -24.45 -19.10
CA ASN A 112 8.75 -25.43 -19.19
C ASN A 112 7.62 -25.02 -20.17
N GLU A 113 7.26 -23.73 -20.23
CA GLU A 113 6.11 -23.22 -20.99
C GLU A 113 6.50 -22.33 -22.17
N GLY A 114 7.80 -22.04 -22.33
CA GLY A 114 8.32 -21.12 -23.34
C GLY A 114 8.19 -19.65 -22.96
N SER A 115 8.90 -18.77 -23.67
CA SER A 115 8.87 -17.32 -23.38
C SER A 115 7.56 -16.63 -23.73
N GLU A 116 6.79 -17.21 -24.66
CA GLU A 116 5.51 -16.65 -25.14
C GLU A 116 4.47 -16.53 -24.01
N VAL A 117 4.57 -17.40 -22.98
CA VAL A 117 3.67 -17.36 -21.81
C VAL A 117 3.68 -16.00 -21.11
N LEU A 118 4.78 -15.25 -21.20
CA LEU A 118 4.92 -13.93 -20.57
C LEU A 118 4.08 -12.84 -21.23
N ALA A 119 3.56 -13.09 -22.44
CA ALA A 119 2.70 -12.18 -23.18
C ALA A 119 1.23 -12.63 -23.22
N LEU A 120 0.90 -13.77 -22.61
CA LEU A 120 -0.45 -14.33 -22.62
C LEU A 120 -1.37 -13.62 -21.61
N PRO A 121 -2.63 -13.33 -21.96
CA PRO A 121 -3.61 -12.74 -21.06
C PRO A 121 -3.99 -13.66 -19.89
N GLU A 122 -3.71 -14.96 -19.99
CA GLU A 122 -3.92 -15.94 -18.93
C GLU A 122 -2.84 -15.88 -17.83
N LEU A 123 -1.68 -15.26 -18.08
CA LEU A 123 -0.56 -15.20 -17.13
C LEU A 123 -0.93 -14.71 -15.72
N PRO A 124 -1.74 -13.63 -15.54
CA PRO A 124 -2.15 -13.17 -14.21
C PRO A 124 -2.97 -14.20 -13.44
N ALA A 125 -3.71 -15.08 -14.13
CA ALA A 125 -4.55 -16.11 -13.53
C ALA A 125 -3.81 -17.44 -13.35
N ALA A 126 -2.99 -17.84 -14.33
CA ALA A 126 -2.23 -19.09 -14.33
C ALA A 126 -1.03 -19.04 -13.38
N HIS A 127 -0.27 -17.93 -13.39
CA HIS A 127 0.97 -17.75 -12.62
C HIS A 127 0.93 -16.47 -11.77
N PRO A 128 -0.07 -16.31 -10.89
CA PRO A 128 -0.36 -15.04 -10.23
C PRO A 128 0.81 -14.54 -9.37
N ILE A 129 1.51 -15.43 -8.66
CA ILE A 129 2.64 -15.06 -7.81
C ILE A 129 3.78 -14.48 -8.65
N ILE A 130 4.14 -15.13 -9.76
CA ILE A 130 5.20 -14.64 -10.66
C ILE A 130 4.76 -13.30 -11.27
N PHE A 131 3.53 -13.24 -11.80
CA PHE A 131 2.97 -12.06 -12.45
C PHE A 131 3.01 -10.81 -11.56
N TRP A 132 2.43 -10.88 -10.35
CA TRP A 132 2.34 -9.71 -9.47
C TRP A 132 3.71 -9.27 -8.93
N ASN A 133 4.65 -10.21 -8.75
CA ASN A 133 6.02 -9.84 -8.38
C ASN A 133 6.76 -9.19 -9.55
N LEU A 134 6.64 -9.69 -10.78
CA LEU A 134 7.22 -9.04 -11.96
C LEU A 134 6.66 -7.62 -12.10
N LEU A 135 5.34 -7.46 -12.06
CA LEU A 135 4.72 -6.15 -12.15
C LEU A 135 5.23 -5.20 -11.07
N TRP A 136 5.43 -5.71 -9.85
CA TRP A 136 6.02 -4.97 -8.74
C TRP A 136 7.43 -4.47 -9.00
N TYR A 137 8.34 -5.36 -9.42
CA TYR A 137 9.72 -4.96 -9.72
C TYR A 137 9.78 -4.00 -10.90
N PHE A 138 9.01 -4.24 -11.97
CA PHE A 138 8.99 -3.36 -13.14
C PHE A 138 8.49 -1.95 -12.78
N GLN A 139 7.39 -1.84 -12.03
CA GLN A 139 6.90 -0.54 -11.57
C GLN A 139 7.91 0.16 -10.64
N ARG A 140 8.47 -0.58 -9.67
CA ARG A 140 9.43 -0.03 -8.70
C ARG A 140 10.71 0.49 -9.37
N LEU A 141 11.19 -0.23 -10.38
CA LEU A 141 12.40 0.12 -11.13
C LEU A 141 12.12 1.06 -12.31
N ARG A 142 10.85 1.44 -12.53
CA ARG A 142 10.38 2.24 -13.67
C ARG A 142 10.80 1.64 -15.02
N LEU A 143 10.73 0.32 -15.12
CA LEU A 143 11.00 -0.41 -16.36
C LEU A 143 9.74 -0.46 -17.23
N PRO A 144 9.85 -0.30 -18.56
CA PRO A 144 8.73 -0.47 -19.47
C PRO A 144 8.24 -1.92 -19.44
N SER A 145 6.91 -2.12 -19.49
CA SER A 145 6.31 -3.44 -19.35
C SER A 145 4.94 -3.53 -20.03
N ILE A 146 4.63 -4.69 -20.60
CA ILE A 146 3.28 -5.02 -21.09
C ILE A 146 2.35 -5.54 -19.98
N LEU A 147 2.90 -5.84 -18.79
CA LEU A 147 2.17 -6.50 -17.70
C LEU A 147 0.89 -5.76 -17.28
N PRO A 148 0.83 -4.42 -17.19
CA PRO A 148 -0.42 -3.71 -16.91
C PRO A 148 -1.54 -4.00 -17.93
N CYS A 149 -1.19 -4.19 -19.21
CA CYS A 149 -2.16 -4.49 -20.26
C CYS A 149 -2.70 -5.92 -20.14
N LEU A 150 -1.91 -6.86 -19.61
CA LEU A 150 -2.38 -8.22 -19.35
C LEU A 150 -3.43 -8.28 -18.23
N VAL A 151 -3.35 -7.38 -17.25
CA VAL A 151 -4.39 -7.25 -16.21
C VAL A 151 -5.74 -6.95 -16.86
N LEU A 152 -5.76 -6.00 -17.79
CA LEU A 152 -6.97 -5.60 -18.52
C LEU A 152 -7.53 -6.73 -19.38
N ALA A 153 -6.67 -7.37 -20.17
CA ALA A 153 -7.07 -8.47 -21.04
C ALA A 153 -7.66 -9.67 -20.24
N SER A 154 -7.14 -9.94 -19.05
CA SER A 154 -7.68 -10.96 -18.13
C SER A 154 -9.09 -10.62 -17.63
N CYS A 155 -9.40 -9.33 -17.43
CA CYS A 155 -10.70 -8.88 -16.93
C CYS A 155 -11.84 -9.01 -17.97
N ASP A 156 -11.51 -9.00 -19.26
CA ASP A 156 -12.50 -8.98 -20.35
C ASP A 156 -13.07 -10.38 -20.67
N GLY A 157 -12.58 -11.44 -20.01
CA GLY A 157 -13.00 -12.83 -20.23
C GLY A 157 -12.62 -13.37 -21.61
N PRO A 158 -12.95 -14.63 -21.93
CA PRO A 158 -12.66 -15.20 -23.23
C PRO A 158 -13.42 -14.43 -24.33
N SER A 159 -12.67 -13.89 -25.28
CA SER A 159 -13.22 -13.08 -26.37
C SER A 159 -14.31 -13.84 -27.13
N THR A 160 -15.51 -13.26 -27.22
CA THR A 160 -16.55 -13.76 -28.12
C THR A 160 -16.17 -13.42 -29.56
N SER A 161 -15.49 -14.34 -30.23
CA SER A 161 -15.44 -14.54 -31.70
C SER A 161 -15.58 -13.28 -32.58
N GLN A 162 -14.79 -12.25 -32.33
CA GLN A 162 -14.45 -11.25 -33.35
C GLN A 162 -12.95 -10.99 -33.26
N ALA A 163 -12.29 -11.03 -34.42
CA ALA A 163 -10.84 -10.92 -34.53
C ALA A 163 -10.32 -9.71 -33.73
N PRO A 164 -9.22 -9.87 -32.97
CA PRO A 164 -8.68 -8.78 -32.17
C PRO A 164 -8.30 -7.63 -33.10
N SER A 165 -8.94 -6.46 -32.92
CA SER A 165 -8.46 -5.23 -33.56
C SER A 165 -7.00 -5.00 -33.17
N PRO A 166 -6.15 -4.49 -34.09
CA PRO A 166 -4.71 -4.43 -33.90
C PRO A 166 -4.41 -3.73 -32.58
N TRP A 167 -3.84 -4.49 -31.63
CA TRP A 167 -3.36 -4.12 -30.30
C TRP A 167 -3.33 -2.61 -30.03
N LEU A 168 -4.50 -2.02 -29.80
CA LEU A 168 -4.60 -0.72 -29.18
C LEU A 168 -4.20 -1.00 -27.73
N MET A 169 -2.93 -0.74 -27.43
CA MET A 169 -2.44 -0.70 -26.05
C MET A 169 -3.47 0.12 -25.27
N PRO A 170 -4.23 -0.49 -24.34
CA PRO A 170 -5.18 0.27 -23.57
C PRO A 170 -4.41 1.38 -22.88
N ASP A 171 -5.00 2.59 -22.85
CA ASP A 171 -4.39 3.75 -22.23
C ASP A 171 -3.87 3.32 -20.84
N PRO A 172 -2.59 3.53 -20.48
CA PRO A 172 -2.10 3.21 -19.14
C PRO A 172 -2.90 3.90 -18.02
N ALA A 173 -3.68 4.94 -18.32
CA ALA A 173 -4.63 5.54 -17.38
C ALA A 173 -5.93 4.72 -17.18
N SER A 174 -6.20 3.74 -18.03
CA SER A 174 -7.41 2.91 -18.00
C SER A 174 -7.39 1.86 -16.89
N VAL A 175 -6.21 1.41 -16.44
CA VAL A 175 -6.06 0.58 -15.24
C VAL A 175 -4.95 1.09 -14.34
N GLN A 176 -5.30 1.30 -13.08
CA GLN A 176 -4.33 1.55 -12.02
C GLN A 176 -4.15 0.30 -11.18
N VAL A 177 -2.90 -0.17 -11.11
CA VAL A 177 -2.47 -1.22 -10.20
C VAL A 177 -1.69 -0.58 -9.07
N ARG A 178 -2.20 -0.73 -7.84
CA ARG A 178 -1.52 -0.25 -6.63
C ARG A 178 -0.98 -1.43 -5.85
N LEU A 179 0.29 -1.32 -5.46
CA LEU A 179 1.00 -2.34 -4.72
C LEU A 179 1.25 -1.88 -3.29
N LEU A 180 0.64 -2.59 -2.36
CA LEU A 180 0.58 -2.25 -0.95
C LEU A 180 1.41 -3.25 -0.17
N TRP A 181 2.26 -2.72 0.71
CA TRP A 181 3.12 -3.53 1.57
C TRP A 181 2.43 -4.00 2.85
N ASP A 182 1.36 -3.32 3.25
CA ASP A 182 0.55 -3.75 4.38
C ASP A 182 -0.54 -4.67 3.90
N VAL A 183 -0.49 -5.90 4.39
CA VAL A 183 -1.65 -6.78 4.38
C VAL A 183 -2.38 -6.58 5.70
N LEU A 184 -3.53 -5.92 5.63
CA LEU A 184 -4.43 -5.76 6.77
C LEU A 184 -5.17 -7.08 6.96
N THR A 185 -4.53 -8.00 7.67
CA THR A 185 -5.16 -9.28 8.02
C THR A 185 -6.26 -9.05 9.06
N PRO A 186 -7.36 -9.82 8.99
CA PRO A 186 -8.46 -9.72 9.95
C PRO A 186 -8.12 -10.38 11.32
N ASP A 187 -6.85 -10.38 11.73
CA ASP A 187 -6.44 -10.92 13.03
C ASP A 187 -7.08 -10.07 14.15
N PRO A 188 -8.00 -10.65 14.95
CA PRO A 188 -8.78 -9.91 15.95
C PRO A 188 -7.92 -9.23 17.02
N ASN A 189 -6.71 -9.74 17.25
CA ASN A 189 -5.79 -9.24 18.26
C ASN A 189 -4.81 -8.19 17.71
N SER A 190 -4.84 -7.93 16.41
CA SER A 190 -3.92 -6.99 15.78
C SER A 190 -4.51 -5.60 15.73
N CYS A 191 -3.71 -4.60 16.11
CA CYS A 191 -4.12 -3.21 15.97
C CYS A 191 -3.90 -2.71 14.52
N PRO A 192 -4.79 -1.82 14.04
CA PRO A 192 -4.59 -1.11 12.77
C PRO A 192 -3.28 -0.32 12.79
N PRO A 193 -2.61 -0.16 11.64
CA PRO A 193 -1.49 0.77 11.55
C PRO A 193 -1.91 2.21 11.89
N LEU A 194 -1.06 2.95 12.60
CA LEU A 194 -1.38 4.31 13.06
C LEU A 194 -1.66 5.28 11.91
N TYR A 195 -1.02 5.10 10.74
CA TYR A 195 -1.29 5.94 9.57
C TYR A 195 -2.68 5.68 8.97
N VAL A 196 -3.20 4.45 9.06
CA VAL A 196 -4.57 4.12 8.65
C VAL A 196 -5.55 4.81 9.60
N LEU A 197 -5.30 4.69 10.92
CA LEU A 197 -6.10 5.39 11.94
C LEU A 197 -6.10 6.90 11.75
N TRP A 198 -4.95 7.50 11.47
CA TRP A 198 -4.85 8.93 11.18
C TRP A 198 -5.75 9.32 10.02
N ARG A 199 -5.70 8.58 8.91
CA ARG A 199 -6.58 8.82 7.76
C ARG A 199 -8.06 8.66 8.14
N VAL A 200 -8.41 7.68 9.01
CA VAL A 200 -9.80 7.41 9.42
C VAL A 200 -10.32 8.60 10.21
N HIS A 201 -9.60 8.99 11.26
CA HIS A 201 -9.99 10.10 12.12
C HIS A 201 -9.99 11.44 11.37
N SER A 202 -9.09 11.60 10.39
CA SER A 202 -8.97 12.83 9.59
C SER A 202 -9.91 12.89 8.39
N GLN A 203 -10.79 11.89 8.19
CA GLN A 203 -11.70 11.79 7.04
C GLN A 203 -10.97 11.86 5.67
N ILE A 204 -9.73 11.38 5.63
CA ILE A 204 -8.95 11.31 4.40
C ILE A 204 -9.39 10.03 3.65
N PRO A 205 -9.64 10.10 2.32
CA PRO A 205 -9.98 8.93 1.53
C PRO A 205 -9.02 7.77 1.79
N GLN A 206 -9.60 6.64 2.20
CA GLN A 206 -8.85 5.44 2.54
C GLN A 206 -8.47 4.71 1.27
N ARG A 207 -7.17 4.56 1.03
CA ARG A 207 -6.67 3.63 0.01
C ARG A 207 -6.84 2.18 0.45
N VAL A 208 -6.71 1.92 1.76
CA VAL A 208 -6.85 0.60 2.38
C VAL A 208 -7.79 0.70 3.57
N ALA A 209 -8.83 -0.12 3.60
CA ALA A 209 -9.78 -0.16 4.70
C ALA A 209 -9.32 -1.17 5.77
N TRP A 210 -9.30 -0.75 7.03
CA TRP A 210 -9.09 -1.66 8.15
C TRP A 210 -10.35 -2.51 8.39
N PRO A 211 -10.25 -3.86 8.35
CA PRO A 211 -11.42 -4.73 8.51
C PRO A 211 -11.78 -5.02 9.97
N GLY A 212 -10.88 -4.75 10.92
CA GLY A 212 -11.03 -5.10 12.33
C GLY A 212 -11.60 -3.98 13.21
N PRO A 213 -11.78 -4.24 14.51
CA PRO A 213 -12.11 -3.20 15.48
C PRO A 213 -10.94 -2.20 15.65
N VAL A 214 -11.26 -0.96 15.99
CA VAL A 214 -10.29 0.05 16.40
C VAL A 214 -10.29 0.15 17.93
N PRO A 215 -9.17 -0.10 18.62
CA PRO A 215 -9.09 0.08 20.06
C PRO A 215 -9.32 1.55 20.45
N ALA A 216 -10.18 1.80 21.43
CA ALA A 216 -10.53 3.16 21.89
C ALA A 216 -9.32 3.95 22.42
N SER A 217 -8.30 3.25 22.92
CA SER A 217 -7.06 3.88 23.41
C SER A 217 -6.19 4.43 22.28
N LEU A 218 -6.37 3.97 21.03
CA LEU A 218 -5.69 4.51 19.84
C LEU A 218 -6.51 5.66 19.23
N SER A 219 -6.78 6.69 20.03
CA SER A 219 -7.60 7.84 19.66
C SER A 219 -6.84 8.87 18.81
N LEU A 220 -7.57 9.81 18.20
CA LEU A 220 -6.98 10.95 17.50
C LEU A 220 -6.06 11.77 18.42
N ASP A 221 -6.45 12.00 19.68
CA ASP A 221 -5.65 12.75 20.66
C ASP A 221 -4.29 12.10 20.92
N LEU A 222 -4.24 10.76 20.95
CA LEU A 222 -3.00 10.01 21.04
C LEU A 222 -2.12 10.28 19.82
N LEU A 223 -2.69 10.14 18.61
CA LEU A 223 -1.95 10.33 17.35
C LEU A 223 -1.39 11.75 17.25
N GLU A 224 -2.19 12.76 17.58
CA GLU A 224 -1.76 14.17 17.62
C GLU A 224 -0.67 14.40 18.67
N SER A 225 -0.77 13.76 19.84
CA SER A 225 0.26 13.87 20.87
C SER A 225 1.59 13.22 20.45
N VAL A 226 1.54 12.06 19.78
CA VAL A 226 2.72 11.42 19.17
C VAL A 226 3.34 12.36 18.13
N LEU A 227 2.55 12.91 17.21
CA LEU A 227 3.01 13.86 16.19
C LEU A 227 3.60 15.13 16.82
N ARG A 228 2.98 15.67 17.87
CA ARG A 228 3.47 16.83 18.63
C ARG A 228 4.85 16.56 19.22
N TYR A 229 5.05 15.42 19.88
CA TYR A 229 6.36 15.05 20.42
C TYR A 229 7.42 14.86 19.32
N VAL A 230 7.05 14.28 18.18
CA VAL A 230 7.96 14.17 17.01
C VAL A 230 8.34 15.57 16.49
N GLY A 231 7.37 16.48 16.35
CA GLY A 231 7.57 17.86 15.91
C GLY A 231 8.44 18.69 16.86
N LEU A 232 8.34 18.44 18.17
CA LEU A 232 9.18 19.06 19.20
C LEU A 232 10.56 18.40 19.36
N ASN A 233 10.93 17.44 18.51
CA ASN A 233 12.16 16.62 18.63
C ASN A 233 12.24 15.78 19.91
N GLU A 234 11.11 15.53 20.57
CA GLU A 234 10.99 14.74 21.79
C GLU A 234 10.57 13.29 21.47
N VAL A 235 11.20 12.65 20.49
CA VAL A 235 10.82 11.31 19.99
C VAL A 235 10.79 10.24 21.09
N HIS A 236 11.60 10.39 22.15
CA HIS A 236 11.56 9.49 23.30
C HIS A 236 10.24 9.54 24.08
N LYS A 237 9.59 10.71 24.16
CA LYS A 237 8.25 10.85 24.76
C LYS A 237 7.19 10.24 23.85
N ALA A 238 7.32 10.37 22.53
CA ALA A 238 6.44 9.71 21.57
C ALA A 238 6.48 8.18 21.71
N ILE A 239 7.68 7.60 21.79
CA ILE A 239 7.86 6.15 22.01
C ILE A 239 7.30 5.76 23.39
N GLY A 240 7.62 6.51 24.44
CA GLY A 240 7.12 6.24 25.80
C GLY A 240 5.60 6.26 25.88
N LEU A 241 4.95 7.26 25.29
CA LEU A 241 3.49 7.39 25.24
C LEU A 241 2.83 6.20 24.53
N LEU A 242 3.40 5.76 23.39
CA LEU A 242 2.92 4.57 22.70
C LEU A 242 3.12 3.31 23.54
N LEU A 243 4.28 3.14 24.18
CA LEU A 243 4.52 2.00 25.07
C LEU A 243 3.52 1.98 26.23
N GLU A 244 3.26 3.11 26.87
CA GLU A 244 2.27 3.20 27.95
C GLU A 244 0.88 2.82 27.46
N THR A 245 0.45 3.38 26.33
CA THR A 245 -0.88 3.15 25.75
C THR A 245 -1.08 1.69 25.31
N LEU A 246 -0.03 1.07 24.76
CA LEU A 246 -0.08 -0.33 24.35
C LEU A 246 -0.07 -1.27 25.56
N GLY A 247 0.55 -0.88 26.67
CA GLY A 247 0.71 -1.76 27.83
C GLY A 247 1.68 -2.93 27.57
N PRO A 248 2.06 -3.67 28.63
CA PRO A 248 3.01 -4.77 28.53
C PRO A 248 2.39 -6.03 27.89
N PRO A 249 3.12 -6.78 27.05
CA PRO A 249 2.70 -8.10 26.60
C PRO A 249 2.56 -9.10 27.76
N PRO A 250 1.65 -10.08 27.69
CA PRO A 250 0.70 -10.33 26.61
C PRO A 250 -0.65 -9.58 26.76
N THR A 251 -0.85 -8.90 27.89
CA THR A 251 -2.14 -8.29 28.27
C THR A 251 -2.44 -6.99 27.51
N GLY A 252 -1.39 -6.31 27.04
CA GLY A 252 -1.47 -5.09 26.26
C GLY A 252 -1.93 -5.29 24.82
N LEU A 253 -2.20 -4.17 24.14
CA LEU A 253 -2.46 -4.12 22.71
C LEU A 253 -1.25 -4.58 21.91
N HIS A 254 -1.49 -5.44 20.92
CA HIS A 254 -0.44 -5.99 20.08
C HIS A 254 -0.36 -5.26 18.73
N LEU A 255 0.67 -4.42 18.57
CA LEU A 255 1.13 -3.99 17.26
C LEU A 255 1.95 -5.12 16.63
N GLN A 256 1.51 -5.67 15.50
CA GLN A 256 2.37 -6.62 14.76
C GLN A 256 3.61 -5.92 14.18
N ARG A 257 3.55 -4.59 13.99
CA ARG A 257 4.60 -3.73 13.42
C ARG A 257 5.42 -3.06 14.52
N GLY A 258 6.66 -2.69 14.19
CA GLY A 258 7.54 -1.99 15.14
C GLY A 258 7.18 -0.52 15.33
N ILE A 259 7.41 0.01 16.54
CA ILE A 259 7.06 1.39 16.91
C ILE A 259 7.74 2.42 16.00
N TYR A 260 8.99 2.14 15.59
CA TYR A 260 9.69 2.96 14.60
C TYR A 260 8.86 3.18 13.33
N ARG A 261 8.30 2.09 12.79
CA ARG A 261 7.52 2.10 11.55
C ARG A 261 6.22 2.87 11.76
N GLU A 262 5.54 2.61 12.88
CA GLU A 262 4.27 3.26 13.20
C GLU A 262 4.43 4.78 13.30
N ILE A 263 5.44 5.27 14.03
CA ILE A 263 5.71 6.71 14.15
C ILE A 263 6.11 7.30 12.79
N LEU A 264 6.98 6.64 12.02
CA LEU A 264 7.43 7.14 10.72
C LEU A 264 6.25 7.29 9.75
N PHE A 265 5.40 6.26 9.63
CA PHE A 265 4.28 6.25 8.69
C PHE A 265 3.17 7.20 9.13
N LEU A 266 2.90 7.30 10.44
CA LEU A 266 2.00 8.33 10.98
C LEU A 266 2.50 9.73 10.61
N THR A 267 3.80 9.99 10.79
CA THR A 267 4.41 11.29 10.44
C THR A 267 4.30 11.57 8.95
N MET A 268 4.58 10.59 8.08
CA MET A 268 4.44 10.74 6.62
C MET A 268 2.98 10.97 6.19
N ALA A 269 2.02 10.28 6.81
CA ALA A 269 0.61 10.47 6.49
C ALA A 269 0.07 11.82 6.96
N ALA A 270 0.58 12.36 8.06
CA ALA A 270 0.18 13.66 8.60
C ALA A 270 0.85 14.84 7.90
N MET A 271 2.15 14.73 7.59
CA MET A 271 2.95 15.85 7.07
C MET A 271 3.15 15.80 5.55
N GLY A 272 2.95 14.64 4.92
CA GLY A 272 3.33 14.41 3.53
C GLY A 272 4.79 13.94 3.39
N LYS A 273 5.03 13.06 2.43
CA LYS A 273 6.32 12.43 2.16
C LYS A 273 7.45 13.42 1.91
N ASP A 274 7.16 14.50 1.17
CA ASP A 274 8.17 15.52 0.81
C ASP A 274 8.60 16.39 2.00
N HIS A 275 7.86 16.33 3.10
CA HIS A 275 8.13 17.10 4.32
C HIS A 275 8.82 16.29 5.41
N VAL A 276 9.08 14.99 5.17
CA VAL A 276 9.73 14.10 6.15
C VAL A 276 11.12 13.72 5.67
N ASP A 277 12.15 14.32 6.28
CA ASP A 277 13.53 13.85 6.16
C ASP A 277 13.71 12.58 6.99
N ILE A 278 13.64 11.43 6.31
CA ILE A 278 13.79 10.09 6.91
C ILE A 278 15.16 9.94 7.57
N ALA A 279 16.24 10.50 7.01
CA ALA A 279 17.58 10.37 7.57
C ALA A 279 17.73 11.17 8.87
N SER A 280 17.12 12.35 8.94
CA SER A 280 17.01 13.14 10.18
C SER A 280 16.16 12.40 11.23
N PHE A 281 15.01 11.84 10.81
CA PHE A 281 14.16 11.03 11.68
C PHE A 281 14.90 9.82 12.26
N ASP A 282 15.69 9.09 11.44
CA ASP A 282 16.50 7.95 11.88
C ASP A 282 17.45 8.33 13.02
N LYS A 283 18.15 9.47 12.88
CA LYS A 283 19.09 9.96 13.90
C LYS A 283 18.35 10.30 15.21
N ARG A 284 17.21 10.99 15.11
CA ARG A 284 16.38 11.36 16.28
C ARG A 284 15.82 10.12 16.97
N TYR A 285 15.31 9.16 16.21
CA TYR A 285 14.80 7.91 16.76
C TYR A 285 15.91 7.08 17.43
N LYS A 286 17.10 6.99 16.81
CA LYS A 286 18.25 6.30 17.42
C LYS A 286 18.65 6.91 18.77
N SER A 287 18.69 8.25 18.84
CA SER A 287 18.96 8.97 20.09
C SER A 287 17.89 8.68 21.14
N ALA A 288 16.61 8.74 20.76
CA ALA A 288 15.49 8.45 21.63
C ALA A 288 15.50 7.01 22.17
N PHE A 289 15.77 6.03 21.30
CA PHE A 289 15.90 4.63 21.67
C PHE A 289 17.03 4.43 22.68
N ASN A 290 18.21 5.04 22.45
CA ASN A 290 19.32 4.95 23.40
C ASN A 290 18.98 5.56 24.76
N LYS A 291 18.28 6.70 24.78
CA LYS A 291 17.81 7.34 26.02
C LYS A 291 16.86 6.43 26.81
N LEU A 292 15.89 5.82 26.14
CA LEU A 292 14.95 4.89 26.76
C LEU A 292 15.61 3.57 27.16
N ALA A 293 16.61 3.10 26.39
CA ALA A 293 17.35 1.88 26.71
C ALA A 293 18.13 2.01 28.02
N SER A 294 18.56 3.23 28.38
CA SER A 294 19.19 3.52 29.66
C SER A 294 18.21 3.48 30.84
N SER A 295 16.92 3.78 30.62
CA SER A 295 15.92 3.83 31.71
C SER A 295 15.09 2.55 31.84
N MET A 296 14.69 1.92 30.73
CA MET A 296 13.82 0.72 30.70
C MET A 296 14.59 -0.56 30.36
N GLY A 297 15.81 -0.45 29.83
CA GLY A 297 16.59 -1.59 29.38
C GLY A 297 16.33 -1.97 27.92
N LYS A 298 17.38 -2.47 27.25
CA LYS A 298 17.33 -2.82 25.81
C LYS A 298 16.43 -4.01 25.51
N GLU A 299 16.38 -4.98 26.40
CA GLU A 299 15.60 -6.21 26.17
C GLU A 299 14.10 -5.94 26.31
N GLU A 300 13.67 -5.10 27.24
CA GLU A 300 12.28 -4.67 27.32
C GLU A 300 11.87 -3.95 26.02
N LEU A 301 12.65 -2.95 25.58
CA LEU A 301 12.38 -2.25 24.32
C LEU A 301 12.34 -3.19 23.11
N ARG A 302 13.14 -4.26 23.12
CA ARG A 302 13.11 -5.30 22.08
C ARG A 302 11.80 -6.08 22.11
N GLN A 303 11.40 -6.57 23.28
CA GLN A 303 10.14 -7.31 23.47
C GLN A 303 8.92 -6.46 23.08
N ARG A 304 9.02 -5.14 23.29
CA ARG A 304 7.99 -4.15 22.92
C ARG A 304 8.12 -3.64 21.48
N ARG A 305 8.97 -4.25 20.64
CA ARG A 305 9.17 -3.92 19.21
C ARG A 305 9.55 -2.45 18.95
N ALA A 306 10.26 -1.82 19.89
CA ALA A 306 10.71 -0.42 19.79
C ALA A 306 12.01 -0.25 19.02
N GLN A 307 12.64 -1.34 18.57
CA GLN A 307 13.91 -1.29 17.84
C GLN A 307 13.79 -0.55 16.51
N MET A 308 14.83 0.20 16.19
CA MET A 308 15.00 0.77 14.85
C MET A 308 15.35 -0.31 13.82
N PRO A 309 15.15 -0.07 12.51
CA PRO A 309 15.59 -0.99 11.47
C PRO A 309 17.09 -1.26 11.54
N THR A 310 17.50 -2.44 11.07
CA THR A 310 18.92 -2.80 11.01
C THR A 310 19.69 -1.87 10.06
N PRO A 311 21.01 -1.68 10.24
CA PRO A 311 21.82 -0.88 9.31
C PRO A 311 21.63 -1.30 7.86
N LYS A 312 21.65 -2.61 7.58
CA LYS A 312 21.35 -3.18 6.26
C LYS A 312 20.00 -2.70 5.72
N ALA A 313 18.94 -2.72 6.54
CA ALA A 313 17.62 -2.27 6.11
C ALA A 313 17.57 -0.75 5.83
N ILE A 314 18.30 0.06 6.60
CA ILE A 314 18.43 1.50 6.38
C ILE A 314 19.16 1.77 5.07
N ASP A 315 20.23 1.04 4.79
CA ASP A 315 21.01 1.19 3.56
C ASP A 315 20.22 0.71 2.34
N CYS A 316 19.50 -0.41 2.43
CA CYS A 316 18.57 -0.84 1.39
C CYS A 316 17.51 0.24 1.08
N ARG A 317 16.96 0.90 2.10
CA ARG A 317 16.02 2.00 1.89
C ARG A 317 16.64 3.18 1.14
N LYS A 318 17.92 3.48 1.36
CA LYS A 318 18.65 4.53 0.63
C LYS A 318 18.96 4.13 -0.81
N CYS A 319 19.39 2.89 -1.03
CA CYS A 319 19.80 2.42 -2.37
C CYS A 319 18.60 2.18 -3.31
N PHE A 320 17.46 1.74 -2.78
CA PHE A 320 16.29 1.33 -3.58
C PHE A 320 15.07 2.25 -3.42
N GLY A 321 15.24 3.48 -2.91
CA GLY A 321 14.11 4.29 -2.46
C GLY A 321 13.95 5.65 -3.15
N ALA A 322 12.87 5.77 -3.95
CA ALA A 322 11.85 6.76 -3.63
C ALA A 322 10.96 6.17 -2.50
N PRO A 323 10.51 6.95 -1.50
CA PRO A 323 9.77 6.42 -0.35
C PRO A 323 8.47 5.68 -0.70
N LEU A 324 8.12 4.71 0.15
CA LEU A 324 6.91 3.88 0.08
C LEU A 324 5.64 4.74 0.05
N GLU A 325 4.69 4.40 -0.82
CA GLU A 325 3.34 5.00 -0.79
C GLU A 325 2.58 4.46 0.43
N CYS A 326 1.96 5.36 1.19
CA CYS A 326 1.05 5.07 2.31
C CYS A 326 -0.40 5.33 1.91
#